data_AF-A0AAU9XEY6-F1
#
_entry.id   AF-A0AAU9XEY6-F1
#
_cell.length_a   1.000
_cell.length_b   1.000
_cell.length_c   1.000
_cell.angle_alpha   90.00
_cell.angle_beta   90.00
_cell.angle_gamma   90.00
#
_symmetry.space_group_name_H-M   'P 1'
#
loop_
_entity.id
_entity.type
_entity.pdbx_description
1 polymer ?
#
loop_
_entity_poly.entity_id
_entity_poly.type
_entity_poly.pdbx_seq_one_letter_code
_entity_poly.pdbx_strand_id
1 'polypeptide(L)'
;FLQGCLFSGCFNGGSCLPNGEKQTYSCSCKLPWTGDRCDIKMTATTCKEIYDNKFANDNRAYPLQVDSKSFLVYCHLTSLGACGEGGWTLVMKIDGSKLTFHYDANIWSNKETLNLDGGKTGFDSQETKLPTYWNTSFTKICLGMKIGEQNNFIPIDKSASSLYSLIADGTYRATSLGRDAWKKLIGSQASLQLNCNKEGFNVRSFRYDRSKARIGIISNNENDCRSADSRIGFGTGGFPSNELTCGNRARFADDDNGDKFITAMGYILVQ
;
A
#
# COMPACT_ATOMS: atom_id res chain seq x y z
N PHE A 1 9.80 33.27 -29.61
CA PHE A 1 9.39 32.75 -28.29
C PHE A 1 7.93 32.31 -28.27
N LEU A 2 6.95 33.22 -28.35
CA LEU A 2 5.53 32.88 -28.39
C LEU A 2 5.04 32.29 -29.73
N GLN A 3 5.76 32.52 -30.84
CA GLN A 3 5.26 32.20 -32.18
C GLN A 3 5.07 30.69 -32.41
N GLY A 4 5.99 29.83 -31.93
CA GLY A 4 5.82 28.37 -32.00
C GLY A 4 4.63 27.87 -31.17
N CYS A 5 4.46 28.38 -29.94
CA CYS A 5 3.29 28.09 -29.11
C CYS A 5 1.98 28.68 -29.70
N LEU A 6 2.03 29.80 -30.41
CA LEU A 6 0.86 30.43 -31.05
C LEU A 6 0.35 29.64 -32.27
N PHE A 7 1.25 28.96 -33.01
CA PHE A 7 0.87 28.23 -34.24
C PHE A 7 0.58 26.74 -34.02
N SER A 8 1.36 26.04 -33.20
CA SER A 8 1.11 24.62 -32.87
C SER A 8 0.46 24.46 -31.49
N GLY A 9 0.91 25.20 -30.48
CA GLY A 9 0.28 25.21 -29.15
C GLY A 9 0.21 23.87 -28.43
N CYS A 10 -0.31 23.94 -27.21
CA CYS A 10 -0.62 22.79 -26.36
C CYS A 10 -2.13 22.56 -26.40
N PHE A 11 -2.55 21.34 -26.72
CA PHE A 11 -3.95 20.96 -26.81
C PHE A 11 -4.58 20.76 -25.44
N ASN A 12 -5.92 20.65 -25.42
CA ASN A 12 -6.70 20.20 -24.28
C ASN A 12 -6.45 20.97 -22.96
N GLY A 13 -6.17 22.27 -23.07
CA GLY A 13 -5.90 23.14 -21.92
C GLY A 13 -4.49 23.01 -21.35
N GLY A 14 -3.55 22.42 -22.10
CA GLY A 14 -2.13 22.44 -21.77
C GLY A 14 -1.54 23.86 -21.80
N SER A 15 -0.54 24.10 -20.96
CA SER A 15 0.16 25.39 -20.86
C SER A 15 1.53 25.32 -21.52
N CYS A 16 1.91 26.34 -22.30
CA CYS A 16 3.24 26.42 -22.90
C CYS A 16 4.28 26.88 -21.86
N LEU A 17 5.34 26.08 -21.72
CA LEU A 17 6.52 26.41 -20.92
C LEU A 17 7.68 26.79 -21.87
N PRO A 18 8.14 28.05 -21.88
CA PRO A 18 9.23 28.47 -22.75
C PRO A 18 10.58 27.90 -22.29
N ASN A 19 11.41 27.46 -23.24
CA ASN A 19 12.82 27.13 -23.03
C ASN A 19 13.71 28.18 -23.69
N GLY A 20 14.24 29.11 -22.89
CA GLY A 20 15.02 30.25 -23.35
C GLY A 20 16.35 29.88 -24.00
N GLU A 21 17.03 28.85 -23.51
CA GLU A 21 18.36 28.44 -23.99
C GLU A 21 18.30 27.80 -25.38
N LYS A 22 17.30 26.95 -25.61
CA LYS A 22 17.13 26.23 -26.88
C LYS A 22 16.22 26.96 -27.87
N GLN A 23 15.69 28.14 -27.52
CA GLN A 23 14.65 28.86 -28.27
C GLN A 23 13.42 27.99 -28.64
N THR A 24 13.06 27.05 -27.76
CA THR A 24 11.95 26.10 -27.96
C THR A 24 10.88 26.26 -26.87
N TYR A 25 9.84 25.44 -26.90
CA TYR A 25 8.83 25.35 -25.84
C TYR A 25 8.49 23.88 -25.55
N SER A 26 7.96 23.61 -24.37
CA SER A 26 7.33 22.34 -24.01
C SER A 26 5.91 22.57 -23.51
N CYS A 27 5.10 21.52 -23.48
CA CYS A 27 3.75 21.58 -22.95
C CYS A 27 3.65 20.99 -21.54
N SER A 28 3.01 21.73 -20.65
CA SER A 28 2.52 21.22 -19.36
C SER A 28 1.07 20.80 -19.51
N CYS A 29 0.82 19.49 -19.50
CA CYS A 29 -0.50 18.95 -19.79
C CYS A 29 -1.42 18.90 -18.57
N LYS A 30 -2.69 19.26 -18.80
CA LYS A 30 -3.74 19.05 -17.81
C LYS A 30 -4.20 17.59 -17.88
N LEU A 31 -4.28 16.92 -16.72
CA LEU A 31 -4.82 15.55 -16.67
C LEU A 31 -6.25 15.50 -17.24
N PRO A 32 -6.62 14.43 -17.98
CA PRO A 32 -5.87 13.21 -18.26
C PRO A 32 -5.05 13.25 -19.56
N TRP A 33 -4.54 14.40 -20.00
CA TRP A 33 -3.81 14.52 -21.27
C TRP A 33 -2.29 14.42 -21.08
N THR A 34 -1.61 13.83 -22.06
CA THR A 34 -0.15 13.64 -22.13
C THR A 34 0.35 13.78 -23.58
N GLY A 35 1.64 13.53 -23.80
CA GLY A 35 2.33 13.75 -25.07
C GLY A 35 2.91 15.17 -25.18
N ASP A 36 3.83 15.37 -26.11
CA ASP A 36 4.58 16.63 -26.28
C ASP A 36 3.68 17.85 -26.52
N ARG A 37 2.45 17.61 -27.00
CA ARG A 37 1.43 18.63 -27.27
C ARG A 37 0.13 18.44 -26.51
N CYS A 38 0.06 17.54 -25.53
CA CYS A 38 -1.16 17.25 -24.75
C CYS A 38 -2.34 16.73 -25.60
N ASP A 39 -2.04 16.05 -26.71
CA ASP A 39 -2.98 15.49 -27.67
C ASP A 39 -3.34 14.03 -27.39
N ILE A 40 -2.58 13.35 -26.53
CA ILE A 40 -2.81 11.95 -26.16
C ILE A 40 -3.64 11.90 -24.88
N LYS A 41 -4.80 11.23 -24.93
CA LYS A 41 -5.59 10.95 -23.74
C LYS A 41 -4.96 9.78 -22.99
N MET A 42 -4.49 10.00 -21.77
CA MET A 42 -4.01 8.95 -20.90
C MET A 42 -5.19 8.05 -20.50
N THR A 43 -5.09 6.77 -20.86
CA THR A 43 -5.97 5.70 -20.40
C THR A 43 -5.11 4.66 -19.72
N ALA A 44 -5.16 4.64 -18.39
CA ALA A 44 -4.44 3.67 -17.59
C ALA A 44 -5.40 3.01 -16.59
N THR A 45 -5.24 1.72 -16.37
CA THR A 45 -5.97 0.96 -15.34
C THR A 45 -5.15 0.84 -14.05
N THR A 46 -3.82 0.97 -14.16
CA THR A 46 -2.86 0.86 -13.05
C THR A 46 -1.80 1.95 -13.11
N CYS A 47 -1.15 2.22 -11.98
CA CYS A 47 0.02 3.11 -11.95
C CYS A 47 1.23 2.52 -12.66
N LYS A 48 1.30 1.19 -12.78
CA LYS A 48 2.36 0.49 -13.53
C LYS A 48 2.28 0.83 -15.01
N GLU A 49 1.09 0.88 -15.59
CA GLU A 49 0.91 1.32 -16.99
C GLU A 49 1.38 2.77 -17.19
N ILE A 50 1.10 3.66 -16.23
CA ILE A 50 1.58 5.06 -16.28
C ILE A 50 3.11 5.10 -16.27
N TYR A 51 3.74 4.30 -15.40
CA TYR A 51 5.19 4.21 -15.26
C TYR A 51 5.86 3.61 -16.52
N ASP A 52 5.41 2.43 -16.97
CA ASP A 52 6.01 1.69 -18.08
C ASP A 52 5.91 2.48 -19.41
N ASN A 53 4.77 3.17 -19.63
CA ASN A 53 4.56 4.00 -20.82
C ASN A 53 5.14 5.42 -20.68
N LYS A 54 5.75 5.75 -19.54
CA LYS A 54 6.37 7.06 -19.26
C LYS A 54 5.40 8.23 -19.42
N PHE A 55 4.14 8.03 -19.05
CA PHE A 55 3.12 9.10 -19.14
C PHE A 55 3.33 10.20 -18.08
N ALA A 56 3.97 9.86 -16.96
CA ALA A 56 4.35 10.80 -15.90
C ALA A 56 5.52 10.25 -15.07
N ASN A 57 6.11 11.10 -14.23
CA ASN A 57 7.26 10.75 -13.37
C ASN A 57 7.15 11.28 -11.93
N ASP A 58 6.08 11.98 -11.58
CA ASP A 58 5.86 12.54 -10.25
C ASP A 58 4.81 11.77 -9.44
N ASN A 59 4.99 11.72 -8.12
CA ASN A 59 4.09 11.03 -7.20
C ASN A 59 2.87 11.88 -6.88
N ARG A 60 1.69 11.47 -7.35
CA ARG A 60 0.41 12.14 -7.08
C ARG A 60 -0.77 11.26 -7.46
N ALA A 61 -1.99 11.78 -7.29
CA ALA A 61 -3.17 11.13 -7.81
C ALA A 61 -3.26 11.23 -9.35
N TYR A 62 -3.51 10.09 -10.00
CA TYR A 62 -3.82 10.01 -11.41
C TYR A 62 -5.21 9.42 -11.64
N PRO A 63 -5.90 9.81 -12.73
CA PRO A 63 -7.15 9.19 -13.13
C PRO A 63 -6.89 7.78 -13.67
N LEU A 64 -7.33 6.75 -12.93
CA LEU A 64 -7.30 5.35 -13.36
C LEU A 64 -8.71 4.90 -13.76
N GLN A 65 -8.79 4.13 -14.85
CA GLN A 65 -10.01 3.46 -15.28
C GLN A 65 -10.18 2.13 -14.55
N VAL A 66 -11.19 2.05 -13.69
CA VAL A 66 -11.53 0.87 -12.88
C VAL A 66 -13.04 0.61 -13.02
N ASP A 67 -13.44 -0.58 -13.47
CA ASP A 67 -14.84 -0.93 -13.77
C ASP A 67 -15.55 0.12 -14.65
N SER A 68 -14.90 0.53 -15.75
CA SER A 68 -15.41 1.55 -16.69
C SER A 68 -15.70 2.92 -16.04
N LYS A 69 -15.17 3.18 -14.84
CA LYS A 69 -15.26 4.45 -14.13
C LYS A 69 -13.87 5.01 -13.86
N SER A 70 -13.77 6.34 -13.82
CA SER A 70 -12.52 7.03 -13.53
C SER A 70 -12.41 7.35 -12.04
N PHE A 71 -11.33 6.93 -11.39
CA PHE A 71 -11.02 7.29 -10.00
C PHE A 71 -9.65 7.97 -9.91
N LEU A 72 -9.53 8.99 -9.06
CA LEU A 72 -8.23 9.57 -8.73
C LEU A 72 -7.55 8.70 -7.67
N VAL A 73 -6.44 8.07 -8.05
CA VAL A 73 -5.68 7.14 -7.20
C VAL A 73 -4.24 7.59 -7.13
N TYR A 74 -3.68 7.64 -5.91
CA TYR A 74 -2.27 7.93 -5.69
C TYR A 74 -1.39 6.87 -6.35
N CYS A 75 -0.54 7.34 -7.26
CA CYS A 75 0.54 6.56 -7.86
C CYS A 75 1.87 7.00 -7.28
N HIS A 76 2.67 6.02 -6.86
CA HIS A 76 4.08 6.24 -6.53
C HIS A 76 4.93 5.82 -7.73
N LEU A 77 5.41 6.81 -8.48
CA LEU A 77 6.14 6.65 -9.75
C LEU A 77 7.67 6.79 -9.60
N THR A 78 8.15 7.13 -8.41
CA THR A 78 9.59 7.12 -8.08
C THR A 78 9.99 5.87 -7.32
N SER A 79 11.29 5.71 -7.04
CA SER A 79 11.77 4.60 -6.19
C SER A 79 11.14 4.65 -4.80
N LEU A 80 10.70 3.49 -4.31
CA LEU A 80 10.08 3.29 -2.99
C LEU A 80 10.93 2.36 -2.12
N GLY A 81 12.21 2.72 -1.94
CA GLY A 81 13.15 1.99 -1.09
C GLY A 81 13.25 0.50 -1.46
N ALA A 82 13.06 -0.38 -0.48
CA ALA A 82 13.15 -1.83 -0.67
C ALA A 82 12.09 -2.39 -1.64
N CYS A 83 11.00 -1.66 -1.90
CA CYS A 83 10.01 -2.08 -2.89
C CYS A 83 10.52 -1.93 -4.33
N GLY A 84 11.55 -1.12 -4.56
CA GLY A 84 12.20 -0.97 -5.86
C GLY A 84 11.79 0.31 -6.58
N GLU A 85 11.55 0.21 -7.88
CA GLU A 85 11.24 1.34 -8.76
C GLU A 85 9.80 1.87 -8.57
N GLY A 86 9.33 2.72 -9.49
CA GLY A 86 8.00 3.31 -9.48
C GLY A 86 6.92 2.44 -10.13
N GLY A 87 5.69 2.97 -10.17
CA GLY A 87 4.52 2.29 -10.74
C GLY A 87 3.61 1.63 -9.70
N TRP A 88 3.74 2.02 -8.43
CA TRP A 88 2.92 1.47 -7.36
C TRP A 88 1.54 2.10 -7.32
N THR A 89 0.51 1.26 -7.31
CA THR A 89 -0.89 1.66 -7.20
C THR A 89 -1.35 1.53 -5.75
N LEU A 90 -1.78 2.63 -5.13
CA LEU A 90 -2.36 2.59 -3.78
C LEU A 90 -3.67 1.78 -3.79
N VAL A 91 -3.85 0.86 -2.83
CA VAL A 91 -5.10 0.09 -2.68
C VAL A 91 -5.83 0.36 -1.37
N MET A 92 -5.08 0.59 -0.29
CA MET A 92 -5.65 0.71 1.06
C MET A 92 -4.70 1.46 1.98
N LYS A 93 -5.28 2.23 2.91
CA LYS A 93 -4.57 2.86 4.04
C LYS A 93 -5.32 2.56 5.33
N ILE A 94 -4.59 2.13 6.36
CA ILE A 94 -5.15 1.55 7.60
C ILE A 94 -4.62 2.32 8.79
N ASP A 95 -5.50 2.86 9.63
CA ASP A 95 -5.11 3.51 10.88
C ASP A 95 -5.10 2.45 11.98
N GLY A 96 -3.91 2.09 12.46
CA GLY A 96 -3.72 1.03 13.44
C GLY A 96 -4.38 1.28 14.79
N SER A 97 -4.79 2.52 15.07
CA SER A 97 -5.54 2.90 16.28
C SER A 97 -7.07 2.75 16.14
N LYS A 98 -7.57 2.46 14.94
CA LYS A 98 -9.00 2.31 14.64
C LYS A 98 -9.37 0.88 14.33
N LEU A 99 -10.60 0.51 14.67
CA LEU A 99 -11.16 -0.82 14.44
C LEU A 99 -11.69 -1.03 13.00
N THR A 100 -11.67 0.00 12.16
CA THR A 100 -12.22 -0.03 10.78
C THR A 100 -11.72 -1.24 9.98
N PHE A 101 -10.42 -1.54 10.11
CA PHE A 101 -9.77 -2.65 9.42
C PHE A 101 -9.39 -3.80 10.35
N HIS A 102 -10.06 -3.96 11.49
CA HIS A 102 -9.84 -5.11 12.38
C HIS A 102 -9.88 -6.43 11.59
N TYR A 103 -9.13 -7.45 12.02
CA TYR A 103 -9.02 -8.73 11.30
C TYR A 103 -10.39 -9.29 10.88
N ASP A 104 -11.35 -9.28 11.80
CA ASP A 104 -12.70 -9.84 11.58
C ASP A 104 -13.67 -8.88 10.86
N ALA A 105 -13.23 -7.68 10.45
CA ALA A 105 -14.10 -6.70 9.81
C ALA A 105 -14.50 -7.11 8.37
N ASN A 106 -15.77 -6.88 8.01
CA ASN A 106 -16.32 -7.19 6.68
C ASN A 106 -15.65 -6.40 5.54
N ILE A 107 -14.93 -5.32 5.85
CA ILE A 107 -14.22 -4.50 4.88
C ILE A 107 -13.18 -5.31 4.08
N TRP A 108 -12.69 -6.43 4.60
CA TRP A 108 -11.76 -7.32 3.88
C TRP A 108 -12.44 -8.18 2.80
N SER A 109 -13.73 -8.46 2.96
CA SER A 109 -14.50 -9.40 2.13
C SER A 109 -15.60 -8.75 1.27
N ASN A 110 -15.80 -7.43 1.37
CA ASN A 110 -16.74 -6.68 0.54
C ASN A 110 -16.05 -5.90 -0.60
N LYS A 111 -16.82 -5.44 -1.59
CA LYS A 111 -16.37 -4.56 -2.68
C LYS A 111 -16.90 -3.13 -2.50
N GLU A 112 -16.82 -2.64 -1.26
CA GLU A 112 -17.21 -1.28 -0.90
C GLU A 112 -15.99 -0.40 -0.70
N THR A 113 -16.12 0.87 -1.08
CA THR A 113 -15.09 1.90 -0.91
C THR A 113 -15.16 2.52 0.47
N LEU A 114 -14.02 2.95 1.00
CA LEU A 114 -13.94 3.81 2.19
C LEU A 114 -13.11 5.04 1.84
N ASN A 115 -13.65 6.24 2.09
CA ASN A 115 -12.94 7.52 1.96
C ASN A 115 -12.09 7.64 0.68
N LEU A 116 -12.74 7.83 -0.47
CA LEU A 116 -12.07 7.94 -1.77
C LEU A 116 -11.11 9.13 -1.84
N ASP A 117 -11.38 10.22 -1.11
CA ASP A 117 -10.49 11.39 -1.05
C ASP A 117 -9.16 11.05 -0.39
N GLY A 118 -9.17 10.16 0.61
CA GLY A 118 -7.95 9.59 1.18
C GLY A 118 -7.10 8.87 0.13
N GLY A 119 -7.66 8.38 -0.97
CA GLY A 119 -6.91 7.76 -2.07
C GLY A 119 -6.12 8.72 -2.94
N LYS A 120 -6.32 10.03 -2.81
CA LYS A 120 -5.67 11.06 -3.66
C LYS A 120 -4.28 11.45 -3.15
N THR A 121 -3.97 11.09 -1.92
CA THR A 121 -2.72 11.42 -1.24
C THR A 121 -1.96 10.14 -0.90
N GLY A 122 -0.63 10.26 -0.79
CA GLY A 122 0.24 9.12 -0.48
C GLY A 122 0.22 8.77 1.00
N PHE A 123 1.35 8.99 1.66
CA PHE A 123 1.64 8.52 3.01
C PHE A 123 1.19 9.50 4.12
N ASP A 124 -0.08 9.90 4.07
CA ASP A 124 -0.75 10.65 5.15
C ASP A 124 -1.44 9.69 6.15
N SER A 125 -2.22 10.24 7.09
CA SER A 125 -2.92 9.49 8.13
C SER A 125 -4.43 9.31 7.87
N GLN A 126 -4.88 9.41 6.62
CA GLN A 126 -6.29 9.23 6.27
C GLN A 126 -6.55 7.78 5.83
N GLU A 127 -7.45 7.07 6.52
CA GLU A 127 -7.87 5.73 6.12
C GLU A 127 -8.51 5.75 4.73
N THR A 128 -8.28 4.71 3.93
CA THR A 128 -8.97 4.55 2.64
C THR A 128 -9.02 3.09 2.23
N LYS A 129 -10.05 2.76 1.45
CA LYS A 129 -10.14 1.53 0.68
C LYS A 129 -10.66 1.88 -0.71
N LEU A 130 -9.85 1.60 -1.72
CA LEU A 130 -10.10 2.02 -3.09
C LEU A 130 -10.63 0.85 -3.94
N PRO A 131 -11.31 1.12 -5.06
CA PRO A 131 -11.69 0.09 -6.03
C PRO A 131 -10.51 -0.73 -6.56
N THR A 132 -9.31 -0.15 -6.53
CA THR A 132 -8.07 -0.85 -6.86
C THR A 132 -7.80 -2.06 -5.95
N TYR A 133 -8.41 -2.14 -4.75
CA TYR A 133 -8.35 -3.32 -3.87
C TYR A 133 -8.92 -4.59 -4.53
N TRP A 134 -9.99 -4.49 -5.33
CA TRP A 134 -10.66 -5.64 -5.92
C TRP A 134 -10.51 -5.77 -7.44
N ASN A 135 -9.98 -4.75 -8.12
CA ASN A 135 -9.87 -4.70 -9.58
C ASN A 135 -8.44 -4.56 -10.14
N THR A 136 -7.42 -4.51 -9.30
CA THR A 136 -6.03 -4.38 -9.76
C THR A 136 -5.31 -5.70 -9.68
N SER A 137 -4.98 -6.30 -10.82
CA SER A 137 -4.04 -7.44 -10.87
C SER A 137 -2.62 -6.95 -10.59
N PHE A 138 -1.83 -7.79 -9.93
CA PHE A 138 -0.47 -7.44 -9.54
C PHE A 138 0.43 -8.69 -9.45
N THR A 139 1.73 -8.44 -9.42
CA THR A 139 2.79 -9.43 -9.19
C THR A 139 3.59 -9.14 -7.93
N LYS A 140 3.54 -7.90 -7.43
CA LYS A 140 4.22 -7.47 -6.21
C LYS A 140 3.29 -6.63 -5.33
N ILE A 141 3.53 -6.72 -4.03
CA ILE A 141 2.90 -5.88 -3.02
C ILE A 141 4.01 -5.10 -2.30
N CYS A 142 3.81 -3.81 -2.10
CA CYS A 142 4.63 -3.00 -1.21
C CYS A 142 3.81 -2.69 0.03
N LEU A 143 4.27 -3.19 1.18
CA LEU A 143 3.69 -2.90 2.48
C LEU A 143 4.48 -1.78 3.14
N GLY A 144 3.78 -0.74 3.58
CA GLY A 144 4.36 0.41 4.28
C GLY A 144 3.75 0.60 5.66
N MET A 145 4.56 1.05 6.62
CA MET A 145 4.07 1.53 7.92
C MET A 145 4.70 2.88 8.25
N LYS A 146 3.86 3.85 8.63
CA LYS A 146 4.28 5.12 9.23
C LYS A 146 4.18 5.06 10.74
N ILE A 147 5.28 5.34 11.43
CA ILE A 147 5.36 5.47 12.89
C ILE A 147 6.05 6.80 13.18
N GLY A 148 5.33 7.75 13.80
CA GLY A 148 5.80 9.14 13.87
C GLY A 148 6.02 9.68 12.46
N GLU A 149 7.24 10.17 12.18
CA GLU A 149 7.62 10.67 10.84
C GLU A 149 8.34 9.62 9.97
N GLN A 150 8.57 8.42 10.48
CA GLN A 150 9.31 7.37 9.77
C GLN A 150 8.38 6.49 8.96
N ASN A 151 8.66 6.34 7.66
CA ASN A 151 8.00 5.39 6.79
C ASN A 151 8.95 4.24 6.47
N ASN A 152 8.55 3.02 6.81
CA ASN A 152 9.30 1.81 6.47
C ASN A 152 8.50 0.94 5.50
N PHE A 153 9.19 0.35 4.53
CA PHE A 153 8.56 -0.43 3.47
C PHE A 153 9.23 -1.80 3.29
N ILE A 154 8.42 -2.81 2.98
CA ILE A 154 8.90 -4.14 2.59
C ILE A 154 8.16 -4.64 1.34
N PRO A 155 8.86 -5.30 0.40
CA PRO A 155 8.23 -5.96 -0.74
C PRO A 155 7.72 -7.36 -0.39
N ILE A 156 6.69 -7.80 -1.11
CA ILE A 156 6.27 -9.20 -1.20
C ILE A 156 6.07 -9.55 -2.68
N ASP A 157 6.81 -10.53 -3.19
CA ASP A 157 6.57 -11.10 -4.50
C ASP A 157 5.38 -12.07 -4.43
N LYS A 158 4.23 -11.64 -4.95
CA LYS A 158 2.98 -12.41 -4.93
C LYS A 158 2.05 -11.98 -6.05
N SER A 159 1.71 -12.91 -6.93
CA SER A 159 0.71 -12.68 -7.96
C SER A 159 -0.72 -12.94 -7.47
N ALA A 160 -1.65 -12.07 -7.84
CA ALA A 160 -3.09 -12.27 -7.68
C ALA A 160 -3.86 -11.39 -8.67
N SER A 161 -5.12 -11.74 -8.95
CA SER A 161 -6.01 -10.90 -9.77
C SER A 161 -6.44 -9.63 -9.04
N SER A 162 -6.42 -9.64 -7.70
CA SER A 162 -6.61 -8.50 -6.81
C SER A 162 -6.37 -8.84 -5.35
N LEU A 163 -6.24 -7.84 -4.48
CA LEU A 163 -6.03 -8.07 -3.04
C LEU A 163 -7.28 -8.67 -2.41
N TYR A 164 -8.45 -8.30 -2.91
CA TYR A 164 -9.73 -8.96 -2.61
C TYR A 164 -9.65 -10.47 -2.85
N SER A 165 -9.24 -10.90 -4.05
CA SER A 165 -9.15 -12.33 -4.37
C SER A 165 -8.14 -13.10 -3.49
N LEU A 166 -7.14 -12.39 -2.96
CA LEU A 166 -6.09 -12.96 -2.13
C LEU A 166 -6.48 -13.05 -0.64
N ILE A 167 -7.43 -12.22 -0.17
CA ILE A 167 -7.78 -12.10 1.25
C ILE A 167 -9.20 -12.55 1.57
N ALA A 168 -10.18 -12.21 0.71
CA ALA A 168 -11.62 -12.24 1.03
C ALA A 168 -12.16 -13.62 1.43
N ASP A 169 -11.55 -14.71 0.91
CA ASP A 169 -11.97 -16.07 1.21
C ASP A 169 -11.52 -16.58 2.60
N GLY A 170 -10.69 -15.81 3.32
CA GLY A 170 -10.17 -16.17 4.63
C GLY A 170 -9.14 -17.30 4.62
N THR A 171 -8.73 -17.79 3.46
CA THR A 171 -7.77 -18.90 3.34
C THR A 171 -6.37 -18.42 3.70
N TYR A 172 -5.69 -19.17 4.57
CA TYR A 172 -4.29 -18.93 4.90
C TYR A 172 -3.39 -19.18 3.69
N ARG A 173 -2.50 -18.23 3.40
CA ARG A 173 -1.51 -18.35 2.33
C ARG A 173 -0.16 -17.90 2.85
N ALA A 174 0.81 -18.81 2.91
CA ALA A 174 2.14 -18.51 3.44
C ALA A 174 2.90 -17.51 2.56
N THR A 175 3.75 -16.72 3.21
CA THR A 175 4.90 -16.04 2.60
C THR A 175 6.18 -16.66 3.15
N SER A 176 7.32 -16.21 2.63
CA SER A 176 8.65 -16.68 3.04
C SER A 176 9.63 -15.50 3.16
N LEU A 177 9.17 -14.38 3.74
CA LEU A 177 9.99 -13.18 3.93
C LEU A 177 10.94 -13.33 5.12
N GLY A 178 10.53 -14.10 6.11
CA GLY A 178 11.23 -14.26 7.37
C GLY A 178 10.93 -13.14 8.38
N ARG A 179 11.14 -13.47 9.66
CA ARG A 179 10.91 -12.61 10.81
C ARG A 179 11.54 -11.22 10.67
N ASP A 180 12.81 -11.17 10.26
CA ASP A 180 13.56 -9.91 10.20
C ASP A 180 13.00 -8.95 9.14
N ALA A 181 12.46 -9.47 8.04
CA ALA A 181 11.78 -8.65 7.04
C ALA A 181 10.55 -7.97 7.64
N TRP A 182 9.70 -8.70 8.35
CA TRP A 182 8.52 -8.10 9.01
C TRP A 182 8.91 -7.05 10.07
N LYS A 183 9.98 -7.28 10.83
CA LYS A 183 10.48 -6.30 11.82
C LYS A 183 10.93 -4.98 11.19
N LYS A 184 11.38 -4.97 9.92
CA LYS A 184 11.76 -3.73 9.22
C LYS A 184 10.61 -2.73 9.09
N LEU A 185 9.35 -3.17 9.06
CA LEU A 185 8.20 -2.26 9.05
C LEU A 185 8.13 -1.38 10.31
N ILE A 186 8.60 -1.88 11.44
CA ILE A 186 8.54 -1.20 12.74
C ILE A 186 9.88 -0.52 13.08
N GLY A 187 10.99 -1.07 12.58
CA GLY A 187 12.33 -0.56 12.83
C GLY A 187 12.96 -1.14 14.10
N SER A 188 13.84 -0.39 14.75
CA SER A 188 14.62 -0.87 15.90
C SER A 188 13.78 -1.26 17.12
N GLN A 189 12.55 -0.76 17.22
CA GLN A 189 11.63 -1.05 18.33
C GLN A 189 10.79 -2.32 18.11
N ALA A 190 10.91 -2.98 16.96
CA ALA A 190 10.12 -4.16 16.61
C ALA A 190 10.34 -5.29 17.61
N SER A 191 9.27 -5.89 18.10
CA SER A 191 9.33 -7.03 19.03
C SER A 191 8.38 -8.14 18.60
N LEU A 192 8.86 -9.38 18.65
CA LEU A 192 8.06 -10.58 18.46
C LEU A 192 8.59 -11.64 19.45
N GLN A 193 7.80 -12.64 19.84
CA GLN A 193 8.36 -13.80 20.56
C GLN A 193 9.16 -14.69 19.62
N LEU A 194 10.13 -15.45 20.12
CA LEU A 194 11.21 -15.97 19.29
C LEU A 194 10.88 -17.20 18.42
N ASN A 195 9.97 -18.07 18.87
CA ASN A 195 9.93 -19.44 18.37
C ASN A 195 9.02 -19.62 17.16
N CYS A 196 7.72 -19.80 17.34
CA CYS A 196 6.86 -19.92 16.16
C CYS A 196 6.85 -18.61 15.37
N ASN A 197 6.90 -18.68 14.03
CA ASN A 197 6.90 -17.52 13.14
C ASN A 197 6.02 -17.83 11.92
N LYS A 198 4.70 -17.71 12.08
CA LYS A 198 3.74 -17.98 11.00
C LYS A 198 3.42 -16.67 10.28
N GLU A 199 3.78 -16.59 9.01
CA GLU A 199 3.64 -15.40 8.17
C GLU A 199 2.75 -15.62 6.94
N GLY A 200 2.24 -14.52 6.39
CA GLY A 200 1.55 -14.47 5.10
C GLY A 200 0.20 -13.76 5.15
N PHE A 201 -0.77 -14.31 4.43
CA PHE A 201 -2.14 -13.79 4.30
C PHE A 201 -3.12 -14.61 5.14
N ASN A 202 -4.10 -13.96 5.75
CA ASN A 202 -5.08 -14.56 6.67
C ASN A 202 -4.40 -15.43 7.75
N VAL A 203 -3.33 -14.90 8.33
CA VAL A 203 -2.57 -15.55 9.40
C VAL A 203 -3.39 -15.51 10.68
N ARG A 204 -3.57 -16.66 11.30
CA ARG A 204 -4.16 -16.77 12.63
C ARG A 204 -3.54 -17.89 13.43
N SER A 205 -3.53 -17.67 14.74
CA SER A 205 -3.30 -18.70 15.74
C SER A 205 -4.37 -19.78 15.66
N PHE A 206 -4.06 -20.97 16.18
CA PHE A 206 -5.08 -22.04 16.30
C PHE A 206 -6.23 -21.59 17.21
N ARG A 207 -5.88 -21.04 18.39
CA ARG A 207 -6.83 -20.38 19.28
C ARG A 207 -7.38 -19.11 18.63
N TYR A 208 -8.69 -19.00 18.55
CA TYR A 208 -9.36 -17.90 17.84
C TYR A 208 -9.21 -16.53 18.52
N ASP A 209 -9.00 -16.53 19.83
CA ASP A 209 -8.80 -15.34 20.68
C ASP A 209 -7.38 -14.80 20.62
N ARG A 210 -6.46 -15.48 19.93
CA ARG A 210 -5.03 -15.18 19.88
C ARG A 210 -4.65 -14.40 18.63
N SER A 211 -3.37 -14.03 18.54
CA SER A 211 -2.87 -13.12 17.52
C SER A 211 -3.20 -13.61 16.10
N LYS A 212 -3.63 -12.65 15.28
CA LYS A 212 -4.07 -12.83 13.90
C LYS A 212 -3.78 -11.57 13.09
N ALA A 213 -3.55 -11.71 11.79
CA ALA A 213 -3.26 -10.65 10.83
C ALA A 213 -3.76 -11.01 9.43
N ARG A 214 -4.41 -10.09 8.73
CA ARG A 214 -4.82 -10.29 7.33
C ARG A 214 -3.62 -10.35 6.41
N ILE A 215 -2.61 -9.54 6.68
CA ILE A 215 -1.28 -9.60 6.07
C ILE A 215 -0.27 -9.37 7.19
N GLY A 216 0.57 -10.34 7.52
CA GLY A 216 1.48 -10.18 8.65
C GLY A 216 2.22 -11.43 9.08
N ILE A 217 2.82 -11.34 10.25
CA ILE A 217 3.44 -12.43 11.00
C ILE A 217 2.84 -12.48 12.40
N ILE A 218 2.60 -13.70 12.89
CA ILE A 218 2.34 -13.97 14.31
C ILE A 218 3.47 -14.82 14.86
N SER A 219 3.82 -14.58 16.11
CA SER A 219 4.87 -15.33 16.78
C SER A 219 4.50 -15.72 18.20
N ASN A 220 5.16 -16.76 18.69
CA ASN A 220 4.89 -17.37 19.99
C ASN A 220 6.21 -17.75 20.69
N ASN A 221 6.19 -17.87 22.01
CA ASN A 221 7.31 -18.43 22.78
C ASN A 221 7.34 -19.97 22.71
N GLU A 222 6.22 -20.63 22.40
CA GLU A 222 6.25 -22.06 22.05
C GLU A 222 6.65 -22.29 20.58
N ASN A 223 7.10 -23.51 20.28
CA ASN A 223 7.47 -23.93 18.92
C ASN A 223 6.28 -23.93 17.94
N ASP A 224 5.07 -24.08 18.47
CA ASP A 224 3.84 -24.02 17.68
C ASP A 224 3.15 -22.64 17.78
N CYS A 225 2.34 -22.31 16.77
CA CYS A 225 1.55 -21.08 16.72
C CYS A 225 0.12 -21.30 17.23
N ARG A 226 -0.09 -22.13 18.26
CA ARG A 226 -1.44 -22.37 18.79
C ARG A 226 -1.92 -21.22 19.67
N SER A 227 -1.02 -20.60 20.43
CA SER A 227 -1.28 -19.58 21.45
C SER A 227 -0.68 -18.20 21.18
N ALA A 228 -0.14 -17.97 19.97
CA ALA A 228 0.66 -16.79 19.63
C ALA A 228 0.10 -15.47 20.17
N ASP A 229 0.94 -14.74 20.87
CA ASP A 229 0.63 -13.48 21.55
C ASP A 229 1.62 -12.37 21.20
N SER A 230 2.28 -12.51 20.04
CA SER A 230 2.94 -11.41 19.36
C SER A 230 2.64 -11.40 17.86
N ARG A 231 2.67 -10.21 17.25
CA ARG A 231 2.39 -10.00 15.82
C ARG A 231 2.91 -8.68 15.29
N ILE A 232 3.17 -8.65 13.98
CA ILE A 232 3.34 -7.45 13.17
C ILE A 232 2.44 -7.61 11.94
N GLY A 233 1.66 -6.60 11.60
CA GLY A 233 0.89 -6.69 10.35
C GLY A 233 -0.19 -5.64 10.14
N PHE A 234 -1.03 -5.96 9.17
CA PHE A 234 -2.16 -5.19 8.67
C PHE A 234 -3.44 -6.00 8.88
N GLY A 235 -4.49 -5.33 9.34
CA GLY A 235 -5.73 -5.98 9.73
C GLY A 235 -5.53 -7.01 10.83
N THR A 236 -4.98 -6.56 11.96
CA THR A 236 -4.66 -7.43 13.08
C THR A 236 -5.74 -7.46 14.16
N GLY A 237 -5.63 -8.40 15.09
CA GLY A 237 -6.55 -8.56 16.22
C GLY A 237 -6.10 -9.69 17.15
N GLY A 238 -6.92 -9.97 18.16
CA GLY A 238 -6.68 -10.99 19.19
C GLY A 238 -5.76 -10.55 20.31
N PHE A 239 -5.71 -11.35 21.38
CA PHE A 239 -4.79 -11.17 22.51
C PHE A 239 -3.34 -11.02 22.00
N PRO A 240 -2.52 -10.11 22.58
CA PRO A 240 -2.70 -9.45 23.88
C PRO A 240 -3.35 -8.06 23.85
N SER A 241 -3.90 -7.64 22.72
CA SER A 241 -4.88 -6.55 22.64
C SER A 241 -5.68 -6.70 21.35
N ASN A 242 -7.00 -6.72 21.46
CA ASN A 242 -7.87 -6.86 20.29
C ASN A 242 -8.07 -5.55 19.52
N GLU A 243 -7.46 -4.45 19.96
CA GLU A 243 -7.75 -3.10 19.44
C GLU A 243 -6.72 -2.61 18.42
N LEU A 244 -5.52 -3.20 18.41
CA LEU A 244 -4.48 -2.86 17.45
C LEU A 244 -4.77 -3.50 16.08
N THR A 245 -5.00 -2.70 15.05
CA THR A 245 -5.31 -3.21 13.68
C THR A 245 -4.15 -3.09 12.70
N CYS A 246 -3.17 -2.23 12.98
CA CYS A 246 -1.94 -2.11 12.19
C CYS A 246 -0.75 -1.69 13.08
N GLY A 247 0.39 -2.33 12.89
CA GLY A 247 1.61 -2.09 13.68
C GLY A 247 2.12 -3.35 14.37
N ASN A 248 2.63 -3.21 15.60
CA ASN A 248 3.26 -4.28 16.37
C ASN A 248 2.66 -4.42 17.76
N ARG A 249 2.23 -5.65 18.08
CA ARG A 249 1.89 -6.06 19.44
C ARG A 249 2.80 -7.20 19.85
N ALA A 250 3.45 -7.09 21.00
CA ALA A 250 4.20 -8.18 21.61
C ALA A 250 3.96 -8.19 23.11
N ARG A 251 3.79 -9.38 23.67
CA ARG A 251 3.75 -9.62 25.12
C ARG A 251 4.70 -10.77 25.43
N PHE A 252 5.39 -10.71 26.57
CA PHE A 252 6.34 -11.75 27.01
C PHE A 252 7.45 -12.02 25.98
N ALA A 253 7.89 -10.99 25.28
CA ALA A 253 8.96 -11.05 24.28
C ALA A 253 10.31 -10.60 24.88
N ASP A 254 10.65 -11.17 26.04
CA ASP A 254 11.74 -10.70 26.91
C ASP A 254 13.12 -10.79 26.24
N ASP A 255 13.30 -11.74 25.33
CA ASP A 255 14.55 -11.94 24.57
C ASP A 255 14.62 -11.12 23.25
N ASP A 256 13.62 -10.30 22.94
CA ASP A 256 13.65 -9.41 21.76
C ASP A 256 13.73 -7.93 22.20
N ASN A 257 12.62 -7.19 22.12
CA ASN A 257 12.54 -5.79 22.56
C ASN A 257 11.48 -5.61 23.65
N GLY A 258 11.13 -6.70 24.35
CA GLY A 258 10.13 -6.74 25.40
C GLY A 258 8.71 -6.49 24.90
N ASP A 259 7.84 -6.14 25.84
CA ASP A 259 6.45 -5.79 25.56
C ASP A 259 6.34 -4.55 24.66
N LYS A 260 5.54 -4.66 23.60
CA LYS A 260 5.28 -3.58 22.65
C LYS A 260 3.79 -3.42 22.36
N PHE A 261 3.39 -2.16 22.26
CA PHE A 261 2.11 -1.72 21.71
C PHE A 261 2.41 -0.52 20.81
N ILE A 262 2.61 -0.77 19.52
CA ILE A 262 2.99 0.24 18.54
C ILE A 262 1.93 0.28 17.46
N THR A 263 1.18 1.36 17.40
CA THR A 263 0.26 1.64 16.29
C THR A 263 1.04 2.23 15.11
N ALA A 264 0.61 1.90 13.90
CA ALA A 264 1.14 2.47 12.68
C ALA A 264 0.01 2.89 11.74
N MET A 265 0.29 3.88 10.88
CA MET A 265 -0.50 4.05 9.67
C MET A 265 0.03 3.08 8.61
N GLY A 266 -0.78 2.10 8.24
CA GLY A 266 -0.44 1.12 7.22
C GLY A 266 -0.77 1.60 5.81
N TYR A 267 0.11 1.32 4.86
CA TYR A 267 -0.09 1.54 3.43
C TYR A 267 0.06 0.21 2.69
N ILE A 268 -0.86 -0.10 1.79
CA ILE A 268 -0.74 -1.24 0.89
C ILE A 268 -0.77 -0.71 -0.54
N LEU A 269 0.28 -1.00 -1.29
CA LEU A 269 0.39 -0.68 -2.71
C LEU A 269 0.68 -1.96 -3.50
N VAL A 270 0.31 -1.97 -4.78
CA VAL A 270 0.50 -3.12 -5.67
C VAL A 270 1.08 -2.71 -7.01
N GLN A 271 1.85 -3.61 -7.63
CA GLN A 271 2.53 -3.43 -8.92
C GLN A 271 2.50 -4.70 -9.76
#